data_AF-A0A6D2HNM5-F1
#
_entry.id   AF-A0A6D2HNM5-F1
#
_cell.length_a   1.000
_cell.length_b   1.000
_cell.length_c   1.000
_cell.angle_alpha   90.00
_cell.angle_beta   90.00
_cell.angle_gamma   90.00
#
_symmetry.space_group_name_H-M   'P 1'
#
loop_
_entity.id
_entity.type
_entity.pdbx_description
1 polymer ?
#
loop_
_entity_poly.entity_id
_entity_poly.type
_entity_poly.pdbx_seq_one_letter_code
_entity_poly.pdbx_strand_id
1 'polypeptide(L)'
;MLVAAIKNIKATYNLSRISWQGDPCRPLEFSWENLTCTNANVSTAPRIISLNLSDSGLTGSIAPVLQNLMQLQELDLSNNNLTGQVPTFLASMKLLTLM
;
A
#
# COMPACT_ATOMS: atom_id res chain seq x y z
N MET A 1 9.45 -3.56 -8.28
CA MET A 1 9.64 -4.32 -7.02
C MET A 1 8.80 -3.67 -5.92
N LEU A 2 8.22 -4.44 -4.99
CA LEU A 2 7.27 -3.97 -3.95
C LEU A 2 7.72 -2.72 -3.20
N VAL A 3 9.02 -2.66 -2.87
CA VAL A 3 9.65 -1.50 -2.21
C VAL A 3 9.51 -0.21 -3.03
N ALA A 4 9.63 -0.29 -4.36
CA ALA A 4 9.48 0.88 -5.23
C ALA A 4 8.04 1.38 -5.28
N ALA A 5 7.06 0.47 -5.23
CA ALA A 5 5.65 0.85 -5.24
C ALA A 5 5.29 1.68 -4.00
N ILE A 6 5.71 1.22 -2.81
CA ILE A 6 5.40 1.95 -1.57
C ILE A 6 6.24 3.24 -1.43
N LYS A 7 7.51 3.24 -1.85
CA LYS A 7 8.30 4.48 -1.91
C LYS A 7 7.65 5.53 -2.81
N ASN A 8 7.09 5.10 -3.94
CA ASN A 8 6.35 5.99 -4.82
C ASN A 8 5.06 6.50 -4.18
N ILE A 9 4.28 5.65 -3.48
CA ILE A 9 3.08 6.10 -2.75
C ILE A 9 3.45 7.18 -1.72
N LYS A 10 4.52 6.96 -0.94
CA LYS A 10 5.04 7.95 0.01
C LYS A 10 5.41 9.27 -0.66
N ALA A 11 6.07 9.21 -1.82
CA ALA A 11 6.45 10.39 -2.57
C ALA A 11 5.24 11.10 -3.20
N THR A 12 4.32 10.36 -3.82
CA THR A 12 3.12 10.87 -4.49
C THR A 12 2.22 11.64 -3.52
N TYR A 13 2.05 11.13 -2.30
CA TYR A 13 1.16 11.75 -1.31
C TYR A 13 1.89 12.54 -0.23
N ASN A 14 3.21 12.71 -0.38
CA ASN A 14 4.04 13.43 0.59
C ASN A 14 3.81 12.96 2.05
N LEU A 15 3.81 11.64 2.26
CA LEU A 15 3.53 10.98 3.55
C LEU A 15 4.71 11.13 4.51
N SER A 16 4.93 12.36 4.97
CA SER A 16 6.01 12.77 5.86
C SER A 16 5.85 12.24 7.29
N ARG A 17 4.60 12.00 7.72
CA ARG A 17 4.29 11.44 9.06
C ARG A 17 4.61 9.96 9.17
N ILE A 18 4.80 9.27 8.04
CA ILE A 18 4.99 7.83 8.01
C ILE A 18 6.48 7.49 7.92
N SER A 19 6.97 6.73 8.90
CA SER A 19 8.39 6.39 9.11
C SER A 19 8.94 5.31 8.18
N TRP A 20 8.25 4.98 7.08
CA TRP A 20 8.62 3.96 6.10
C TRP A 20 10.05 4.14 5.58
N GLN A 21 10.93 3.20 5.93
CA GLN A 21 12.34 3.11 5.54
C GLN A 21 12.75 1.63 5.40
N GLY A 22 13.60 1.31 4.43
CA GLY A 22 14.07 -0.07 4.22
C GLY A 22 13.08 -0.96 3.46
N ASP A 23 12.99 -2.23 3.86
CA ASP A 23 12.06 -3.22 3.31
C ASP A 23 10.77 -3.26 4.17
N PRO A 24 9.57 -3.19 3.55
CA PRO A 24 8.31 -3.11 4.29
C PRO A 24 7.98 -4.37 5.08
N CYS A 25 8.49 -5.53 4.66
CA CYS A 25 8.11 -6.82 5.21
C CYS A 25 9.26 -7.55 5.91
N ARG A 26 10.49 -7.00 5.91
CA ARG A 26 11.65 -7.57 6.58
C ARG A 26 12.58 -6.52 7.22
N PRO A 27 13.05 -6.75 8.45
CA PRO A 27 12.69 -7.85 9.35
C PRO A 27 11.23 -7.71 9.84
N LEU A 28 10.54 -8.82 10.16
CA LEU A 28 9.14 -8.77 10.63
C LEU A 28 8.99 -7.95 11.91
N GLU A 29 10.03 -7.90 12.75
CA GLU A 29 10.07 -7.10 13.98
C GLU A 29 10.06 -5.57 13.72
N PHE A 30 10.35 -5.16 12.48
CA PHE A 30 10.34 -3.77 12.04
C PHE A 30 9.42 -3.56 10.82
N SER A 31 8.39 -4.41 10.68
CA SER A 31 7.36 -4.19 9.66
C SER A 31 6.80 -2.80 9.82
N TRP A 32 6.61 -2.11 8.70
CA TRP A 32 6.13 -0.75 8.73
C TRP A 32 4.74 -0.66 9.36
N GLU A 33 4.48 0.46 10.04
CA GLU A 33 3.14 0.77 10.52
C GLU A 33 2.16 0.88 9.34
N ASN A 34 0.91 0.50 9.61
CA ASN A 34 -0.22 0.57 8.68
C ASN A 34 -0.07 -0.31 7.43
N LEU A 35 0.78 -1.34 7.48
CA LEU A 35 0.76 -2.42 6.50
C LEU A 35 0.85 -3.78 7.17
N THR A 36 0.32 -4.78 6.48
CA THR A 36 0.46 -6.19 6.87
C THR A 36 1.09 -6.96 5.73
N CYS A 37 2.06 -7.82 6.06
CA CYS A 37 2.71 -8.70 5.12
C CYS A 37 2.36 -10.17 5.38
N THR A 38 2.39 -11.00 4.34
CA THR A 38 2.27 -12.45 4.49
C THR A 38 3.41 -13.02 5.33
N ASN A 39 3.10 -14.02 6.15
CA ASN A 39 4.11 -14.90 6.71
C ASN A 39 4.90 -15.57 5.57
N ALA A 40 6.20 -15.31 5.55
CA ALA A 40 7.11 -15.77 4.52
C ALA A 40 8.16 -16.68 5.15
N ASN A 41 8.44 -17.83 4.51
CA ASN A 41 9.52 -18.70 4.94
C ASN A 41 10.83 -18.33 4.22
N VAL A 42 11.87 -19.15 4.34
CA VAL A 42 13.18 -18.88 3.69
C VAL A 42 13.08 -18.94 2.16
N SER A 43 12.09 -19.65 1.61
CA SER A 43 11.92 -19.90 0.18
C SER A 43 10.89 -18.98 -0.50
N THR A 44 10.08 -18.25 0.25
CA THR A 44 9.07 -17.33 -0.28
C THR A 44 9.35 -15.90 0.18
N ALA A 45 9.33 -14.95 -0.75
CA ALA A 45 9.45 -13.55 -0.39
C ALA A 45 8.09 -13.02 0.12
N PRO A 46 8.05 -12.26 1.23
CA PRO A 46 6.80 -11.73 1.75
C PRO A 46 6.14 -10.77 0.75
N ARG A 47 4.82 -10.62 0.89
CA ARG A 47 3.97 -9.76 0.07
C ARG A 47 3.11 -8.90 0.97
N ILE A 48 2.88 -7.65 0.58
CA ILE A 48 1.93 -6.76 1.26
C ILE A 48 0.53 -7.23 0.91
N ILE A 49 -0.28 -7.47 1.93
CA ILE A 49 -1.67 -7.95 1.81
C ILE A 49 -2.68 -6.95 2.35
N SER A 50 -2.28 -6.09 3.28
CA SER A 50 -3.13 -5.01 3.79
C SER A 50 -2.33 -3.72 3.81
N LEU A 51 -2.93 -2.64 3.32
CA LEU A 51 -2.38 -1.30 3.34
C LEU A 51 -3.45 -0.33 3.84
N ASN A 52 -3.18 0.26 5.00
CA ASN A 52 -4.03 1.28 5.58
C ASN A 52 -3.41 2.66 5.32
N LEU A 53 -4.14 3.49 4.59
CA LEU A 53 -3.83 4.90 4.36
C LEU A 53 -4.99 5.80 4.77
N SER A 54 -5.87 5.32 5.65
CA SER A 54 -6.96 6.15 6.14
C SER A 54 -6.43 7.33 6.94
N ASP A 55 -7.19 8.43 6.90
CA ASP A 55 -6.89 9.68 7.62
C ASP A 55 -5.44 10.19 7.41
N SER A 56 -4.91 9.96 6.20
CA SER A 56 -3.55 10.33 5.83
C SER A 56 -3.47 11.66 5.09
N GLY A 57 -4.60 12.37 4.97
CA GLY A 57 -4.70 13.64 4.26
C GLY A 57 -4.39 13.51 2.76
N LEU A 58 -4.62 12.34 2.17
CA LEU A 58 -4.33 12.12 0.75
C LEU A 58 -5.19 13.05 -0.11
N THR A 59 -4.59 13.62 -1.15
CA THR A 59 -5.28 14.47 -2.14
C THR A 59 -4.98 14.02 -3.56
N GLY A 60 -5.80 14.43 -4.52
CA GLY A 60 -5.63 14.04 -5.93
C GLY A 60 -6.13 12.63 -6.19
N SER A 61 -5.71 12.01 -7.30
CA SER A 61 -6.23 10.71 -7.71
C SER A 61 -5.51 9.53 -7.06
N ILE A 62 -6.18 8.37 -7.08
CA ILE A 62 -5.61 7.10 -6.65
C ILE A 62 -4.44 6.72 -7.57
N ALA A 63 -3.26 6.56 -7.00
CA ALA A 63 -2.02 6.38 -7.74
C ALA A 63 -1.98 5.05 -8.51
N PRO A 64 -1.69 5.04 -9.84
CA PRO A 64 -1.61 3.81 -10.64
C PRO A 64 -0.60 2.79 -10.12
N VAL A 65 0.40 3.25 -9.35
CA VAL A 65 1.42 2.37 -8.76
C VAL A 65 0.83 1.34 -7.79
N LEU A 66 -0.37 1.56 -7.24
CA LEU A 66 -1.09 0.60 -6.42
C LEU A 66 -1.38 -0.71 -7.16
N GLN A 67 -1.48 -0.67 -8.50
CA GLN A 67 -1.64 -1.87 -9.33
C GLN A 67 -0.46 -2.86 -9.18
N ASN A 68 0.72 -2.39 -8.77
CA ASN A 68 1.89 -3.26 -8.56
C ASN A 68 1.76 -4.13 -7.29
N LEU A 69 0.82 -3.82 -6.40
CA LEU A 69 0.55 -4.60 -5.19
C LEU A 69 -0.42 -5.75 -5.50
N MET A 70 -0.03 -6.66 -6.41
CA MET A 70 -0.91 -7.71 -6.96
C MET A 70 -1.45 -8.74 -5.94
N GLN A 71 -0.96 -8.70 -4.70
CA GLN A 71 -1.41 -9.58 -3.61
C GLN A 71 -2.17 -8.82 -2.54
N LEU A 72 -2.45 -7.53 -2.77
CA LEU A 72 -3.19 -6.71 -1.84
C LEU A 72 -4.63 -7.23 -1.74
N GLN A 73 -5.04 -7.50 -0.51
CA GLN A 73 -6.35 -7.99 -0.12
C GLN A 73 -7.19 -6.87 0.49
N GLU A 74 -6.53 -5.92 1.17
CA GLU A 74 -7.19 -4.80 1.83
C GLU A 74 -6.45 -3.51 1.49
N LEU A 75 -7.22 -2.51 1.05
CA LEU A 75 -6.76 -1.14 0.87
C LEU A 75 -7.77 -0.21 1.52
N ASP A 76 -7.35 0.48 2.58
CA ASP A 76 -8.17 1.49 3.24
C ASP A 76 -7.71 2.88 2.80
N LEU A 77 -8.59 3.59 2.09
CA LEU A 77 -8.39 4.99 1.67
C LEU A 77 -9.40 5.93 2.33
N SER A 78 -10.15 5.45 3.32
CA SER A 78 -11.19 6.22 4.00
C SER A 78 -10.64 7.48 4.68
N ASN A 79 -11.50 8.47 4.93
CA ASN A 79 -11.13 9.72 5.60
C ASN A 79 -9.99 10.49 4.90
N ASN A 80 -9.94 10.46 3.57
CA ASN A 80 -9.01 11.27 2.77
C ASN A 80 -9.76 12.26 1.87
N ASN A 81 -9.00 13.17 1.25
CA ASN A 81 -9.52 14.18 0.33
C ASN A 81 -9.13 13.86 -1.13
N LEU A 82 -9.21 12.57 -1.48
CA LEU A 82 -8.94 12.07 -2.83
C LEU A 82 -10.00 12.58 -3.80
N THR A 83 -9.57 12.89 -5.03
CA THR A 83 -10.41 13.42 -6.10
C THR A 83 -10.15 12.67 -7.41
N GLY A 84 -10.99 12.91 -8.42
CA GLY A 84 -10.87 12.24 -9.71
C GLY A 84 -11.58 10.88 -9.76
N GLN A 85 -11.32 10.12 -10.82
CA GLN A 85 -12.03 8.86 -11.07
C GLN A 85 -11.42 7.71 -10.28
N VAL A 86 -12.28 6.79 -9.82
CA VAL A 86 -11.85 5.50 -9.27
C VAL A 86 -11.19 4.70 -10.41
N PRO A 87 -9.90 4.34 -10.30
CA PRO A 87 -9.20 3.67 -11.39
C PRO A 87 -9.73 2.26 -11.65
N THR A 88 -9.84 1.90 -12.93
CA THR A 88 -10.32 0.58 -13.36
C THR A 88 -9.40 -0.57 -12.95
N PHE A 89 -8.11 -0.30 -12.68
CA PHE A 89 -7.20 -1.33 -12.18
C PHE A 89 -7.63 -1.87 -10.81
N LEU A 90 -8.35 -1.10 -9.99
CA LEU A 90 -8.86 -1.61 -8.71
C LEU A 90 -9.84 -2.77 -8.93
N ALA A 91 -10.64 -2.71 -10.00
CA ALA A 91 -11.53 -3.79 -10.39
C ALA A 91 -10.79 -5.02 -10.94
N SER A 92 -9.54 -4.88 -11.41
CA SER A 92 -8.74 -6.02 -11.88
C SER A 92 -7.97 -6.72 -10.75
N MET A 93 -7.90 -6.12 -9.56
CA MET A 93 -7.28 -6.70 -8.37
C MET A 93 -8.26 -7.68 -7.69
N LYS A 94 -8.27 -8.93 -8.14
CA LYS A 94 -9.26 -9.95 -7.75
C LYS A 94 -9.37 -10.25 -6.24
N LEU A 95 -8.31 -10.00 -5.49
CA LEU A 95 -8.26 -10.26 -4.05
C LEU A 95 -8.66 -9.04 -3.22
N LEU A 96 -8.81 -7.87 -3.86
CA LEU A 96 -8.88 -6.58 -3.19
C LEU A 96 -10.28 -6.28 -2.66
N THR A 97 -10.32 -5.91 -1.40
CA THR A 97 -11.40 -5.19 -0.74
C THR A 97 -10.94 -3.75 -0.54
N LEU A 98 -11.74 -2.79 -1.03
CA LEU A 98 -11.49 -1.36 -0.88
C LEU A 98 -12.39 -0.82 0.25
N MET A 99 -11.80 -0.11 1.21
CA MET A 99 -12.48 0.54 2.33
C MET A 99 -12.35 2.07 2.25
#